data_AF-A0A7S1EE99-F1
#
_entry.id   AF-A0A7S1EE99-F1
#
_cell.length_a   1.000
_cell.length_b   1.000
_cell.length_c   1.000
_cell.angle_alpha   90.00
_cell.angle_beta   90.00
_cell.angle_gamma   90.00
#
_symmetry.space_group_name_H-M   'P 1'
#
loop_
_entity.id
_entity.type
_entity.pdbx_description
1 polymer ?
#
loop_
_entity_poly.entity_id
_entity_poly.type
_entity_poly.pdbx_seq_one_letter_code
_entity_poly.pdbx_strand_id
1 'polypeptide(L)'
;KPLRTLLLGLGLALSSVVWANPNEVLVSTDWLEKNLNDPKLRVIEVSVNPGQFERGHIPGASNLAWHTDLVDPVRRDIASPNALEQVLRKAGVSGDSTIVLYGDNNNWFAAWGAWVLDVYNVKNVKLLDGGRKKWEAENRPLSPIAKAWPTGNIKLAAANTALRARLADVVAVAEGRSNTALV
;
A
#
# COMPACT_ATOMS: atom_id res chain seq x y z
N LYS A 1 12.65 37.18 52.47
CA LYS A 1 11.71 36.21 51.86
C LYS A 1 11.74 36.40 50.34
N PRO A 2 12.44 35.56 49.55
CA PRO A 2 12.58 35.81 48.12
C PRO A 2 11.39 35.20 47.36
N LEU A 3 10.82 35.99 46.46
CA LEU A 3 9.76 35.59 45.54
C LEU A 3 10.42 34.95 44.31
N ARG A 4 10.25 33.63 44.15
CA ARG A 4 10.67 32.89 42.96
C ARG A 4 9.59 33.04 41.89
N THR A 5 9.87 33.85 40.87
CA THR A 5 9.04 33.91 39.65
C THR A 5 9.31 32.66 38.81
N LEU A 6 8.29 31.81 38.67
CA LEU A 6 8.32 30.59 37.87
C LEU A 6 8.03 30.94 36.41
N LEU A 7 9.03 30.83 35.54
CA LEU A 7 8.85 30.91 34.08
C LEU A 7 8.30 29.56 33.59
N LEU A 8 7.01 29.53 33.21
CA LEU A 8 6.42 28.41 32.47
C LEU A 8 6.96 28.46 31.03
N GLY A 9 7.93 27.59 30.73
CA GLY A 9 8.36 27.33 29.36
C GLY A 9 7.31 26.48 28.65
N LEU A 10 6.50 27.09 27.78
CA LEU A 10 5.61 26.37 26.88
C LEU A 10 6.46 25.79 25.73
N GLY A 11 6.93 24.56 25.90
CA GLY A 11 7.62 23.83 24.84
C GLY A 11 6.64 23.45 23.74
N LEU A 12 6.66 24.19 22.63
CA LEU A 12 6.05 23.75 21.37
C LEU A 12 6.82 22.54 20.87
N ALA A 13 6.27 21.34 21.07
CA ALA A 13 6.74 20.15 20.39
C ALA A 13 6.37 20.29 18.90
N LEU A 14 7.34 20.72 18.09
CA LEU A 14 7.27 20.60 16.64
C LEU A 14 7.34 19.11 16.30
N SER A 15 6.19 18.49 16.08
CA SER A 15 6.11 17.16 15.49
C SER A 15 6.68 17.25 14.08
N SER A 16 7.95 16.91 13.91
CA SER A 16 8.55 16.74 12.60
C SER A 16 7.83 15.61 11.89
N VAL A 17 7.05 15.96 10.86
CA VAL A 17 6.49 14.98 9.92
C VAL A 17 7.68 14.29 9.26
N VAL A 18 7.93 13.04 9.63
CA VAL A 18 8.94 12.20 8.98
C VAL A 18 8.34 11.77 7.66
N TRP A 19 8.64 12.49 6.59
CA TRP A 19 8.26 12.09 5.24
C TRP A 19 8.97 10.78 4.89
N ALA A 20 8.23 9.76 4.47
CA ALA A 20 8.88 8.63 3.83
C ALA A 20 9.52 9.12 2.52
N ASN A 21 10.78 8.75 2.28
CA ASN A 21 11.47 9.11 1.06
C ASN A 21 10.68 8.55 -0.13
N PRO A 22 10.39 9.32 -1.19
CA PRO A 22 9.66 8.83 -2.37
C PRO A 22 10.33 7.63 -3.04
N ASN A 23 11.64 7.46 -2.86
CA ASN A 23 12.42 6.33 -3.39
C ASN A 23 12.40 5.09 -2.48
N GLU A 24 11.86 5.20 -1.27
CA GLU A 24 11.81 4.10 -0.30
C GLU A 24 10.54 3.27 -0.53
N VAL A 25 10.71 1.98 -0.84
CA VAL A 25 9.61 1.05 -1.15
C VAL A 25 9.06 0.31 0.08
N LEU A 26 9.70 0.49 1.24
CA LEU A 26 9.29 -0.09 2.52
C LEU A 26 9.06 1.02 3.55
N VAL A 27 8.13 0.80 4.48
CA VAL A 27 7.98 1.64 5.68
C VAL A 27 7.85 0.77 6.91
N SER A 28 8.37 1.24 8.03
CA SER A 28 8.19 0.55 9.31
C SER A 28 6.77 0.74 9.85
N THR A 29 6.37 -0.15 10.76
CA THR A 29 5.15 -0.03 11.54
C THR A 29 5.11 1.22 12.41
N ASP A 30 6.25 1.63 12.97
CA ASP A 30 6.41 2.89 13.70
C ASP A 30 6.18 4.13 12.82
N TRP A 31 6.73 4.12 11.61
CA TRP A 31 6.51 5.20 10.65
C TRP A 31 5.03 5.29 10.29
N LEU A 32 4.38 4.15 9.99
CA LEU A 32 2.98 4.14 9.60
C LEU A 32 2.09 4.68 10.72
N GLU A 33 2.27 4.22 11.96
CA GLU A 33 1.46 4.69 13.10
C GLU A 33 1.55 6.20 13.29
N LYS A 34 2.75 6.79 13.16
CA LYS A 34 2.96 8.24 13.29
C LYS A 34 2.32 9.05 12.17
N ASN A 35 2.03 8.43 11.02
CA ASN A 35 1.54 9.11 9.83
C ASN A 35 0.08 8.78 9.49
N LEU A 36 -0.65 8.00 10.30
CA LEU A 36 -2.04 7.59 10.02
C LEU A 36 -3.02 8.77 9.78
N ASN A 37 -2.68 9.96 10.29
CA ASN A 37 -3.50 11.17 10.15
C ASN A 37 -3.13 12.03 8.93
N ASP A 38 -2.13 11.65 8.13
CA ASP A 38 -1.77 12.37 6.91
C ASP A 38 -2.93 12.29 5.89
N PRO A 39 -3.48 13.44 5.44
CA PRO A 39 -4.58 13.45 4.48
C PRO A 39 -4.24 12.82 3.12
N LYS A 40 -2.95 12.71 2.76
CA LYS A 40 -2.45 12.09 1.52
C LYS A 40 -2.10 10.61 1.66
N LEU A 41 -2.05 10.08 2.90
CA LEU A 41 -1.76 8.67 3.13
C LEU A 41 -3.00 7.83 2.84
N ARG A 42 -2.82 6.75 2.06
CA ARG A 42 -3.82 5.71 1.84
C ARG A 42 -3.23 4.37 2.25
N VAL A 43 -3.75 3.83 3.34
CA VAL A 43 -3.40 2.50 3.82
C VAL A 43 -4.36 1.51 3.19
N ILE A 44 -3.84 0.42 2.66
CA ILE A 44 -4.65 -0.57 1.94
C ILE A 44 -4.25 -1.96 2.41
N GLU A 45 -5.24 -2.70 2.91
CA GLU A 45 -5.10 -4.12 3.23
C GLU A 45 -5.37 -4.96 2.00
N VAL A 46 -4.49 -5.93 1.73
CA VAL A 46 -4.71 -6.99 0.74
C VAL A 46 -4.51 -8.33 1.45
N SER A 47 -5.61 -9.01 1.74
CA SER A 47 -5.63 -10.23 2.54
C SER A 47 -6.24 -11.39 1.77
N VAL A 48 -5.78 -12.62 2.03
CA VAL A 48 -6.42 -13.83 1.52
C VAL A 48 -7.52 -14.34 2.43
N ASN A 49 -7.58 -13.86 3.68
CA ASN A 49 -8.49 -14.35 4.70
C ASN A 49 -9.80 -13.55 4.69
N PRO A 50 -10.93 -14.15 4.27
CA PRO A 50 -12.21 -13.46 4.25
C PRO A 50 -12.64 -12.99 5.65
N GLY A 51 -13.21 -11.79 5.72
CA GLY A 51 -13.66 -11.22 6.99
C GLY A 51 -12.54 -10.68 7.89
N GLN A 52 -11.26 -10.83 7.52
CA GLN A 52 -10.13 -10.40 8.36
C GLN A 52 -10.14 -8.88 8.54
N PHE A 53 -10.34 -8.14 7.45
CA PHE A 53 -10.43 -6.69 7.48
C PHE A 53 -11.58 -6.24 8.39
N GLU A 54 -12.76 -6.84 8.25
CA GLU A 54 -13.97 -6.49 9.00
C GLU A 54 -13.84 -6.77 10.51
N ARG A 55 -13.07 -7.79 10.92
CA ARG A 55 -12.79 -8.07 12.33
C ARG A 55 -11.85 -7.04 12.97
N GLY A 56 -11.04 -6.36 12.16
CA GLY A 56 -10.14 -5.31 12.59
C GLY A 56 -9.03 -5.09 11.58
N HIS A 57 -8.76 -3.84 11.24
CA HIS A 57 -7.74 -3.42 10.27
C HIS A 57 -6.97 -2.21 10.79
N ILE A 58 -5.87 -1.84 10.15
CA ILE A 58 -5.14 -0.62 10.51
C ILE A 58 -6.08 0.59 10.36
N PRO A 59 -6.17 1.50 11.35
CA PRO A 59 -7.10 2.63 11.29
C PRO A 59 -6.97 3.44 10.00
N GLY A 60 -8.11 3.69 9.34
CA GLY A 60 -8.17 4.42 8.08
C GLY A 60 -7.82 3.59 6.83
N ALA A 61 -7.50 2.31 6.98
CA ALA A 61 -7.25 1.44 5.84
C ALA A 61 -8.50 1.19 5.00
N SER A 62 -8.30 0.94 3.71
CA SER A 62 -9.29 0.37 2.79
C SER A 62 -8.95 -1.09 2.50
N ASN A 63 -9.93 -1.90 2.10
CA ASN A 63 -9.73 -3.29 1.70
C ASN A 63 -9.70 -3.40 0.17
N LEU A 64 -8.74 -4.15 -0.37
CA LEU A 64 -8.73 -4.61 -1.76
C LEU A 64 -8.85 -6.13 -1.80
N ALA A 65 -9.87 -6.64 -2.49
CA ALA A 65 -10.05 -8.06 -2.72
C ALA A 65 -9.13 -8.54 -3.85
N TRP A 66 -8.08 -9.30 -3.50
CA TRP A 66 -7.07 -9.71 -4.46
C TRP A 66 -7.61 -10.46 -5.69
N HIS A 67 -8.70 -11.22 -5.53
CA HIS A 67 -9.28 -12.07 -6.57
C HIS A 67 -10.34 -11.39 -7.45
N THR A 68 -10.67 -10.12 -7.20
CA THR A 68 -11.65 -9.36 -7.99
C THR A 68 -11.18 -7.94 -8.32
N ASP A 69 -10.43 -7.31 -7.43
CA ASP A 69 -10.01 -5.91 -7.58
C ASP A 69 -8.64 -5.80 -8.27
N LEU A 70 -7.77 -6.80 -8.11
CA LEU A 70 -6.42 -6.82 -8.68
C LEU A 70 -6.30 -7.70 -9.94
N VAL A 71 -7.38 -8.39 -10.32
CA VAL A 71 -7.42 -9.33 -11.45
C VAL A 71 -8.62 -9.05 -12.36
N ASP A 72 -8.58 -9.54 -13.59
CA ASP A 72 -9.76 -9.63 -14.44
C ASP A 72 -10.62 -10.83 -13.96
N PRO A 73 -11.93 -10.64 -13.70
CA PRO A 73 -12.78 -11.69 -13.14
C PRO A 73 -13.18 -12.77 -14.17
N VAL A 74 -12.93 -12.54 -15.46
CA VAL A 74 -13.30 -13.46 -16.56
C VAL A 74 -12.06 -14.03 -17.22
N ARG A 75 -11.07 -13.19 -17.53
CA ARG A 75 -9.81 -13.58 -18.16
C ARG A 75 -8.78 -13.89 -17.09
N ARG A 76 -7.90 -14.85 -17.34
CA ARG A 76 -6.76 -15.12 -16.45
C ARG A 76 -5.68 -14.04 -16.62
N ASP A 77 -5.97 -12.83 -16.17
CA ASP A 77 -5.07 -11.68 -16.25
C ASP A 77 -5.22 -10.73 -15.04
N ILE A 78 -4.31 -9.78 -14.91
CA ILE A 78 -4.43 -8.67 -13.94
C ILE A 78 -5.59 -7.75 -14.34
N ALA A 79 -6.11 -7.00 -13.36
CA ALA A 79 -7.18 -6.03 -13.60
C ALA A 79 -6.78 -5.04 -14.69
N SER A 80 -7.70 -4.73 -15.61
CA SER A 80 -7.47 -3.66 -16.59
C SER A 80 -7.18 -2.31 -15.89
N PRO A 81 -6.44 -1.39 -16.52
CA PRO A 81 -6.15 -0.09 -15.91
C PRO A 81 -7.43 0.68 -15.55
N ASN A 82 -8.48 0.57 -16.36
CA ASN A 82 -9.76 1.22 -16.08
C ASN A 82 -10.44 0.63 -14.84
N ALA A 83 -10.45 -0.70 -14.69
CA ALA A 83 -11.04 -1.35 -13.52
C ALA A 83 -10.28 -1.01 -12.25
N LEU A 84 -8.94 -1.13 -12.28
CA LEU A 84 -8.09 -0.82 -11.14
C LEU A 84 -8.17 0.67 -10.76
N GLU A 85 -8.27 1.58 -11.73
CA GLU A 85 -8.47 3.02 -11.50
C GLU A 85 -9.74 3.28 -10.68
N GLN A 86 -10.87 2.64 -11.00
CA GLN A 86 -12.12 2.82 -10.24
C GLN A 86 -12.00 2.33 -8.81
N VAL A 87 -11.37 1.17 -8.62
CA VAL A 87 -11.15 0.58 -7.31
C VAL A 87 -10.25 1.48 -6.45
N LEU A 88 -9.11 1.93 -6.99
CA LEU A 88 -8.18 2.81 -6.26
C LEU A 88 -8.83 4.16 -5.93
N ARG A 89 -9.62 4.74 -6.84
CA ARG A 89 -10.37 5.97 -6.55
C ARG A 89 -11.41 5.78 -5.46
N LYS A 90 -12.10 4.64 -5.42
CA LYS A 90 -13.04 4.31 -4.33
C LYS A 90 -12.33 4.18 -2.98
N ALA A 91 -11.07 3.72 -2.98
CA ALA A 91 -10.18 3.74 -1.82
C ALA A 91 -9.59 5.13 -1.51
N GLY A 92 -10.01 6.19 -2.22
CA GLY A 92 -9.59 7.57 -2.01
C GLY A 92 -8.21 7.91 -2.56
N VAL A 93 -7.64 7.08 -3.44
CA VAL A 93 -6.30 7.28 -4.00
C VAL A 93 -6.31 8.38 -5.08
N SER A 94 -5.45 9.37 -4.88
CA SER A 94 -5.18 10.47 -5.81
C SER A 94 -3.77 10.38 -6.37
N GLY A 95 -3.49 11.14 -7.43
CA GLY A 95 -2.18 11.11 -8.10
C GLY A 95 -0.99 11.50 -7.22
N ASP A 96 -1.23 12.21 -6.10
CA ASP A 96 -0.23 12.64 -5.12
C ASP A 96 -0.29 11.86 -3.80
N SER A 97 -1.06 10.76 -3.74
CA SER A 97 -1.18 9.94 -2.54
C SER A 97 0.12 9.17 -2.24
N THR A 98 0.39 8.95 -0.96
CA THR A 98 1.31 7.90 -0.50
C THR A 98 0.49 6.65 -0.23
N ILE A 99 0.80 5.54 -0.92
CA ILE A 99 0.06 4.29 -0.78
C ILE A 99 0.89 3.32 0.04
N VAL A 100 0.35 2.83 1.15
CA VAL A 100 0.97 1.78 1.98
C VAL A 100 0.13 0.53 1.90
N LEU A 101 0.67 -0.51 1.28
CA LEU A 101 0.07 -1.84 1.19
C LEU A 101 0.56 -2.72 2.34
N TYR A 102 -0.36 -3.46 2.95
CA TYR A 102 -0.04 -4.48 3.94
C TYR A 102 -1.02 -5.66 3.82
N GLY A 103 -0.63 -6.81 4.35
CA GLY A 103 -1.48 -7.99 4.33
C GLY A 103 -1.03 -9.07 5.29
N ASP A 104 -1.75 -10.18 5.27
CA ASP A 104 -1.36 -11.41 5.96
C ASP A 104 -0.28 -12.18 5.18
N ASN A 105 0.11 -13.35 5.71
CA ASN A 105 1.05 -14.26 5.05
C ASN A 105 2.33 -13.58 4.55
N ASN A 106 2.98 -12.82 5.44
CA ASN A 106 4.22 -12.10 5.12
C ASN A 106 4.08 -11.13 3.93
N ASN A 107 2.95 -10.42 3.85
CA ASN A 107 2.60 -9.48 2.78
C ASN A 107 2.45 -10.12 1.39
N TRP A 108 2.22 -11.43 1.27
CA TRP A 108 2.20 -12.09 -0.04
C TRP A 108 1.31 -11.37 -1.07
N PHE A 109 0.04 -11.13 -0.73
CA PHE A 109 -0.87 -10.43 -1.65
C PHE A 109 -0.73 -8.91 -1.64
N ALA A 110 -0.17 -8.33 -0.58
CA ALA A 110 0.19 -6.91 -0.58
C ALA A 110 1.33 -6.64 -1.57
N ALA A 111 2.34 -7.51 -1.64
CA ALA A 111 3.42 -7.44 -2.61
C ALA A 111 2.92 -7.70 -4.04
N TRP A 112 1.98 -8.64 -4.22
CA TRP A 112 1.27 -8.80 -5.49
C TRP A 112 0.56 -7.51 -5.92
N GLY A 113 -0.20 -6.88 -5.00
CA GLY A 113 -0.82 -5.59 -5.24
C GLY A 113 0.21 -4.52 -5.63
N ALA A 114 1.34 -4.44 -4.92
CA ALA A 114 2.40 -3.49 -5.24
C ALA A 114 2.95 -3.69 -6.66
N TRP A 115 3.17 -4.94 -7.07
CA TRP A 115 3.61 -5.25 -8.44
C TRP A 115 2.55 -4.90 -9.49
N VAL A 116 1.26 -5.18 -9.25
CA VAL A 116 0.17 -4.78 -10.17
C VAL A 116 0.14 -3.25 -10.32
N LEU A 117 0.32 -2.51 -9.23
CA LEU A 117 0.37 -1.05 -9.24
C LEU A 117 1.60 -0.52 -10.01
N ASP A 118 2.76 -1.17 -9.88
CA ASP A 118 3.99 -0.82 -10.60
C ASP A 118 3.89 -1.08 -12.11
N VAL A 119 3.22 -2.18 -12.51
CA VAL A 119 2.88 -2.44 -13.93
C VAL A 119 2.12 -1.25 -14.53
N TYR A 120 1.29 -0.55 -13.76
CA TYR A 120 0.54 0.63 -14.21
C TYR A 120 1.20 1.96 -13.83
N ASN A 121 2.46 1.93 -13.41
CA ASN A 121 3.29 3.10 -13.10
C ASN A 121 2.71 3.97 -11.96
N VAL A 122 1.98 3.37 -11.02
CA VAL A 122 1.51 4.07 -9.81
C VAL A 122 2.71 4.46 -8.96
N LYS A 123 2.79 5.74 -8.60
CA LYS A 123 3.92 6.28 -7.85
C LYS A 123 3.69 6.22 -6.35
N ASN A 124 4.79 6.27 -5.60
CA ASN A 124 4.79 6.36 -4.14
C ASN A 124 4.02 5.22 -3.45
N VAL A 125 4.22 3.99 -3.95
CA VAL A 125 3.71 2.74 -3.40
C VAL A 125 4.76 2.13 -2.48
N LYS A 126 4.34 1.75 -1.28
CA LYS A 126 5.19 1.23 -0.21
C LYS A 126 4.57 -0.03 0.36
N LEU A 127 5.39 -0.97 0.82
CA LEU A 127 4.93 -2.09 1.64
C LEU A 127 5.23 -1.81 3.11
N LEU A 128 4.28 -2.15 3.98
CA LEU A 128 4.50 -2.14 5.42
C LEU A 128 5.42 -3.28 5.81
N ASP A 129 6.64 -3.00 6.24
CA ASP A 129 7.60 -4.01 6.66
C ASP A 129 7.04 -4.86 7.81
N GLY A 130 6.99 -6.18 7.61
CA GLY A 130 6.38 -7.16 8.52
C GLY A 130 4.86 -7.32 8.42
N GLY A 131 4.19 -6.46 7.65
CA GLY A 131 2.76 -6.57 7.32
C GLY A 131 1.84 -6.60 8.53
N ARG A 132 0.67 -7.23 8.35
CA ARG A 132 -0.34 -7.36 9.41
C ARG A 132 0.22 -8.05 10.66
N LYS A 133 0.99 -9.13 10.47
CA LYS A 133 1.55 -9.95 11.55
C LYS A 133 2.40 -9.14 12.51
N LYS A 134 3.30 -8.28 12.00
CA LYS A 134 4.16 -7.44 12.84
C LYS A 134 3.36 -6.33 13.51
N TRP A 135 2.42 -5.70 12.81
CA TRP A 135 1.53 -4.69 13.39
C TRP A 135 0.76 -5.22 14.61
N GLU A 136 0.18 -6.41 14.49
CA GLU A 136 -0.54 -7.08 15.58
C GLU A 136 0.41 -7.52 16.71
N ALA A 137 1.58 -8.09 16.38
CA ALA A 137 2.58 -8.52 17.37
C ALA A 137 3.12 -7.36 18.22
N GLU A 138 3.15 -6.15 17.66
CA GLU A 138 3.53 -4.92 18.35
C GLU A 138 2.36 -4.28 19.14
N ASN A 139 1.20 -4.96 19.21
CA ASN A 139 -0.02 -4.48 19.87
C ASN A 139 -0.48 -3.10 19.40
N ARG A 140 -0.26 -2.79 18.12
CA ARG A 140 -0.67 -1.51 17.55
C ARG A 140 -2.18 -1.45 17.31
N PRO A 141 -2.78 -0.25 17.26
CA PRO A 141 -4.22 -0.09 17.16
C PRO A 141 -4.82 -0.78 15.94
N LEU A 142 -6.00 -1.39 16.12
CA LEU A 142 -6.87 -1.87 15.06
C LEU A 142 -8.23 -1.18 15.17
N SER A 143 -8.89 -0.98 14.04
CA SER A 143 -10.25 -0.45 13.93
C SER A 143 -11.14 -1.49 13.25
N PRO A 144 -12.34 -1.78 13.79
CA PRO A 144 -13.37 -2.53 13.06
C PRO A 144 -14.20 -1.63 12.14
N ILE A 145 -14.02 -0.31 12.21
CA ILE A 145 -14.80 0.67 11.46
C ILE A 145 -14.03 1.07 10.20
N ALA A 146 -14.56 0.67 9.04
CA ALA A 146 -14.03 1.08 7.75
C ALA A 146 -14.25 2.59 7.53
N LYS A 147 -13.20 3.28 7.08
CA LYS A 147 -13.27 4.70 6.72
C LYS A 147 -13.71 4.86 5.28
N ALA A 148 -14.80 5.57 5.04
CA ALA A 148 -15.17 6.03 3.71
C ALA A 148 -14.32 7.25 3.33
N TRP A 149 -13.54 7.13 2.26
CA TRP A 149 -12.77 8.24 1.70
C TRP A 149 -13.55 8.94 0.58
N PRO A 150 -13.40 10.26 0.39
CA PRO A 150 -13.84 10.91 -0.83
C PRO A 150 -13.19 10.24 -2.04
N THR A 151 -13.93 10.11 -3.14
CA THR A 151 -13.42 9.51 -4.37
C THR A 151 -12.15 10.23 -4.83
N GLY A 152 -11.07 9.46 -4.98
CA GLY A 152 -9.79 9.97 -5.44
C GLY A 152 -9.78 10.30 -6.93
N ASN A 153 -8.64 10.78 -7.43
CA ASN A 153 -8.50 11.24 -8.81
C ASN A 153 -7.37 10.54 -9.61
N ILE A 154 -6.77 9.47 -9.08
CA ILE A 154 -5.63 8.80 -9.73
C ILE A 154 -5.92 8.42 -11.19
N LYS A 155 -4.91 8.51 -12.05
CA LYS A 155 -4.95 8.10 -13.45
C LYS A 155 -3.85 7.07 -13.69
N LEU A 156 -4.21 5.92 -14.26
CA LEU A 156 -3.25 4.84 -14.53
C LEU A 156 -2.65 4.95 -15.93
N ALA A 157 -1.37 4.59 -16.05
CA ALA A 157 -0.68 4.52 -17.33
C ALA A 157 -1.03 3.22 -18.07
N ALA A 158 -0.56 3.10 -19.32
CA ALA A 158 -0.55 1.81 -20.00
C ALA A 158 0.37 0.83 -19.25
N ALA A 159 0.09 -0.47 -19.36
CA ALA A 159 0.88 -1.50 -18.72
C ALA A 159 2.34 -1.48 -19.20
N ASN A 160 3.29 -1.42 -18.29
CA ASN A 160 4.70 -1.61 -18.56
C ASN A 160 4.97 -3.11 -18.79
N THR A 161 5.15 -3.49 -20.06
CA THR A 161 5.37 -4.88 -20.44
C THR A 161 6.73 -5.42 -19.99
N ALA A 162 7.71 -4.56 -19.67
CA ALA A 162 9.01 -5.00 -19.18
C ALA A 162 8.96 -5.61 -17.77
N LEU A 163 7.91 -5.32 -16.99
CA LEU A 163 7.72 -5.85 -15.64
C LEU A 163 7.01 -7.22 -15.61
N ARG A 164 6.71 -7.81 -16.78
CA ARG A 164 5.99 -9.07 -16.87
C ARG A 164 6.41 -9.92 -18.07
N ALA A 165 7.04 -11.05 -17.78
CA ALA A 165 7.24 -12.10 -18.76
C ALA A 165 5.92 -12.83 -19.11
N ARG A 166 5.74 -13.15 -20.39
CA ARG A 166 4.67 -14.00 -20.92
C ARG A 166 5.23 -15.35 -21.34
N LEU A 167 4.33 -16.29 -21.67
CA LEU A 167 4.71 -17.64 -22.08
C LEU A 167 5.75 -17.64 -23.22
N ALA A 168 5.56 -16.79 -24.23
CA ALA A 168 6.48 -16.69 -25.37
C ALA A 168 7.90 -16.28 -24.94
N ASP A 169 8.01 -15.35 -23.98
CA ASP A 169 9.30 -14.88 -23.46
C ASP A 169 10.01 -16.02 -22.71
N VAL A 170 9.28 -16.74 -21.85
CA VAL A 170 9.82 -17.86 -21.07
C VAL A 170 10.25 -19.02 -21.97
N VAL A 171 9.45 -19.36 -22.98
CA VAL A 171 9.79 -20.40 -23.96
C VAL A 171 11.03 -20.01 -24.76
N ALA A 172 11.14 -18.75 -25.20
CA ALA A 172 12.32 -18.28 -25.92
C ALA A 172 13.60 -18.41 -25.10
N VAL A 173 13.54 -18.14 -23.79
CA VAL A 173 14.70 -18.35 -22.89
C VAL A 173 15.00 -19.85 -22.72
N ALA A 174 13.98 -20.67 -22.47
CA ALA A 174 14.15 -22.11 -22.25
C ALA A 174 14.75 -22.83 -23.48
N GLU A 175 14.47 -22.35 -24.69
CA GLU A 175 15.00 -22.90 -25.94
C GLU A 175 16.34 -22.26 -26.37
N GLY A 176 16.94 -21.39 -25.55
CA GLY A 176 18.20 -20.71 -25.88
C GLY A 176 18.08 -19.67 -26.99
N ARG A 177 16.86 -19.19 -27.27
CA ARG A 177 16.58 -18.15 -28.29
C ARG A 177 16.62 -16.73 -27.72
N SER A 178 16.98 -16.56 -26.45
CA SER A 178 17.11 -15.27 -25.76
C SER A 178 18.31 -15.30 -24.81
N ASN A 179 18.95 -14.14 -24.63
CA ASN A 179 20.07 -13.95 -23.68
C ASN A 179 19.60 -13.59 -22.26
N THR A 180 18.30 -13.59 -22.00
CA THR A 180 17.72 -13.37 -20.66
C THR A 180 17.87 -14.63 -19.81
N ALA A 181 18.14 -14.49 -18.51
CA ALA A 181 18.19 -15.61 -17.57
C ALA A 181 16.85 -15.81 -16.83
N LEU A 182 16.47 -17.06 -16.58
CA LEU A 182 15.43 -17.40 -15.60
C LEU A 182 16.07 -17.45 -14.21
N VAL A 183 15.43 -16.84 -13.22
CA VAL A 183 15.87 -16.79 -11.81
C VAL A 183 14.84 -17.48 -10.94
#